data_AF-A0A830HDK0-F1
#
_entry.id   AF-A0A830HDK0-F1
#
_cell.length_a   1.000
_cell.length_b   1.000
_cell.length_c   1.000
_cell.angle_alpha   90.00
_cell.angle_beta   90.00
_cell.angle_gamma   90.00
#
_symmetry.space_group_name_H-M   'P 1'
#
loop_
_entity.id
_entity.type
_entity.pdbx_description
1 polymer ?
#
loop_
_entity_poly.entity_id
_entity_poly.type
_entity_poly.pdbx_seq_one_letter_code
_entity_poly.pdbx_strand_id
1 'polypeptide(L)'
;MLAAGRHHSLAVRRDGGIACWGRNGEDQAPPNGVDGDFVAVAAGIWHSLAVRRDGDIACWGRNDDGQAPPDGVDGDFVAIAAGHWHSLAVRRDGNIACWGSNELGQAPPAGVNGDFVAVAAGICHSLALRRDGSVACWGSNGSGQAPPTGVDGDFVAIAAGDLHSLALRRDGSIACWGRNDDGQAPPAGVAGPFGHVDV
;
A
#
# COMPACT_ATOMS: atom_id res chain seq x y z
N MET A 1 14.48 -1.25 -1.41
CA MET A 1 13.04 -1.22 -1.75
C MET A 1 12.78 -0.71 -3.17
N LEU A 2 11.80 -1.31 -3.85
CA LEU A 2 11.24 -0.84 -5.14
C LEU A 2 9.73 -0.61 -4.97
N ALA A 3 9.17 0.34 -5.71
CA ALA A 3 7.72 0.49 -5.88
C ALA A 3 7.37 0.75 -7.35
N ALA A 4 6.26 0.20 -7.81
CA ALA A 4 5.75 0.43 -9.15
C ALA A 4 4.34 1.04 -9.06
N GLY A 5 4.21 2.24 -9.60
CA GLY A 5 2.91 2.88 -9.82
C GLY A 5 2.39 2.52 -11.20
N ARG A 6 1.27 3.14 -11.59
CA ARG A 6 0.65 2.84 -12.89
C ARG A 6 1.52 3.26 -14.08
N HIS A 7 2.25 4.36 -13.94
CA HIS A 7 3.02 4.99 -15.04
C HIS A 7 4.44 5.42 -14.64
N HIS A 8 4.87 5.13 -13.41
CA HIS A 8 6.19 5.46 -12.90
C HIS A 8 6.67 4.40 -11.91
N SER A 9 7.95 4.42 -11.59
CA SER A 9 8.56 3.47 -10.66
C SER A 9 9.59 4.19 -9.79
N LEU A 10 9.72 3.71 -8.55
CA LEU A 10 10.58 4.26 -7.52
C LEU A 10 11.55 3.20 -7.02
N ALA A 11 12.75 3.62 -6.64
CA ALA A 11 13.71 2.80 -5.92
C ALA A 11 14.37 3.59 -4.81
N VAL A 12 14.40 3.02 -3.60
CA VAL A 12 15.25 3.52 -2.51
C VAL A 12 16.66 2.99 -2.70
N ARG A 13 17.63 3.89 -2.81
CA ARG A 13 19.06 3.61 -2.86
C ARG A 13 19.61 3.36 -1.45
N ARG A 14 20.76 2.69 -1.35
CA ARG A 14 21.40 2.38 -0.04
C ARG A 14 21.83 3.62 0.74
N ASP A 15 22.02 4.74 0.08
CA ASP A 15 22.32 6.04 0.68
C ASP A 15 21.06 6.76 1.22
N GLY A 16 19.88 6.14 1.09
CA GLY A 16 18.61 6.71 1.51
C GLY A 16 18.01 7.72 0.52
N GLY A 17 18.61 7.90 -0.66
CA GLY A 17 18.03 8.71 -1.73
C GLY A 17 17.08 7.91 -2.63
N ILE A 18 16.19 8.59 -3.34
CA ILE A 18 15.21 7.94 -4.23
C ILE A 18 15.59 8.17 -5.69
N ALA A 19 15.54 7.10 -6.49
CA ALA A 19 15.53 7.17 -7.95
C ALA A 19 14.10 6.97 -8.47
N CYS A 20 13.70 7.74 -9.48
CA CYS A 20 12.39 7.64 -10.12
C CYS A 20 12.53 7.63 -11.64
N TRP A 21 11.74 6.79 -12.31
CA TRP A 21 11.66 6.75 -13.77
C TRP A 21 10.22 6.51 -14.25
N GLY A 22 9.93 6.91 -15.47
CA GLY A 22 8.59 6.85 -16.07
C GLY A 22 7.95 8.23 -16.27
N ARG A 23 6.62 8.30 -16.31
CA ARG A 23 5.87 9.55 -16.50
C ARG A 23 6.08 10.49 -15.31
N ASN A 24 6.26 11.78 -15.59
CA ASN A 24 6.37 12.86 -14.60
C ASN A 24 5.48 14.07 -14.94
N GLY A 25 4.25 13.82 -15.42
CA GLY A 25 3.35 14.90 -15.85
C GLY A 25 2.62 15.61 -14.72
N GLU A 26 2.66 15.05 -13.52
CA GLU A 26 1.99 15.53 -12.30
C GLU A 26 3.01 15.86 -11.21
N ASP A 27 4.31 15.94 -11.54
CA ASP A 27 5.42 16.04 -10.60
C ASP A 27 5.51 14.88 -9.59
N GLN A 28 5.11 13.67 -10.01
CA GLN A 28 5.16 12.45 -9.20
C GLN A 28 6.58 11.93 -8.96
N ALA A 29 7.57 12.37 -9.72
CA ALA A 29 8.96 12.05 -9.48
C ALA A 29 9.52 12.98 -8.39
N PRO A 30 10.09 12.44 -7.29
CA PRO A 30 10.87 13.28 -6.38
C PRO A 30 11.96 14.01 -7.16
N PRO A 31 12.28 15.26 -6.81
CA PRO A 31 13.42 15.97 -7.39
C PRO A 31 14.68 15.10 -7.36
N ASN A 32 15.45 15.11 -8.45
CA ASN A 32 16.70 14.34 -8.48
C ASN A 32 17.61 14.79 -7.32
N GLY A 33 17.94 13.86 -6.43
CA GLY A 33 18.79 14.13 -5.26
C GLY A 33 18.05 14.61 -4.01
N VAL A 34 16.76 14.28 -3.82
CA VAL A 34 16.21 14.34 -2.46
C VAL A 34 16.95 13.31 -1.59
N ASP A 35 17.91 13.80 -0.82
CA ASP A 35 18.53 13.10 0.29
C ASP A 35 17.61 13.23 1.51
N GLY A 36 17.29 12.12 2.16
CA GLY A 36 16.29 12.14 3.24
C GLY A 36 16.26 10.90 4.12
N ASP A 37 17.29 10.05 4.08
CA ASP A 37 17.33 8.76 4.82
C ASP A 37 16.01 7.97 4.66
N PHE A 38 15.51 7.91 3.42
CA PHE A 38 14.29 7.17 3.10
C PHE A 38 14.55 5.67 3.26
N VAL A 39 13.57 4.97 3.83
CA VAL A 39 13.66 3.53 4.10
C VAL A 39 12.59 2.73 3.35
N ALA A 40 11.49 3.38 2.93
CA ALA A 40 10.48 2.75 2.09
C ALA A 40 9.81 3.74 1.12
N VAL A 41 9.26 3.20 0.03
CA VAL A 41 8.55 3.95 -1.02
C VAL A 41 7.26 3.22 -1.41
N ALA A 42 6.25 3.99 -1.79
CA ALA A 42 5.04 3.48 -2.43
C ALA A 42 4.66 4.38 -3.62
N ALA A 43 4.14 3.80 -4.69
CA ALA A 43 3.82 4.51 -5.92
C ALA A 43 2.37 4.24 -6.32
N GLY A 44 1.57 5.31 -6.39
CA GLY A 44 0.18 5.26 -6.82
C GLY A 44 0.04 5.43 -8.33
N ILE A 45 -1.13 5.89 -8.78
CA ILE A 45 -1.33 6.24 -10.20
C ILE A 45 -0.58 7.52 -10.59
N TRP A 46 -0.68 8.57 -9.76
CA TRP A 46 -0.23 9.94 -10.03
C TRP A 46 0.52 10.59 -8.88
N HIS A 47 0.80 9.85 -7.81
CA HIS A 47 1.56 10.33 -6.65
C HIS A 47 2.52 9.25 -6.14
N SER A 48 3.52 9.71 -5.40
CA SER A 48 4.59 8.93 -4.80
C SER A 48 4.63 9.23 -3.32
N LEU A 49 4.81 8.20 -2.50
CA LEU A 49 5.06 8.31 -1.07
C LEU A 49 6.45 7.75 -0.76
N ALA A 50 7.12 8.36 0.20
CA ALA A 50 8.30 7.78 0.82
C ALA A 50 8.32 8.05 2.31
N VAL A 51 8.72 7.07 3.10
CA VAL A 51 8.88 7.20 4.55
C VAL A 51 10.36 7.25 4.90
N ARG A 52 10.71 8.20 5.75
CA ARG A 52 12.04 8.41 6.31
C ARG A 52 12.28 7.53 7.53
N ARG A 53 13.55 7.35 7.92
CA ARG A 53 13.91 6.53 9.10
C ARG A 53 13.32 7.06 10.42
N ASP A 54 13.12 8.37 10.52
CA ASP A 54 12.48 9.04 11.67
C ASP A 54 10.95 8.88 11.68
N GLY A 55 10.37 8.35 10.61
CA GLY A 55 8.94 8.10 10.47
C GLY A 55 8.23 9.09 9.55
N ASP A 56 8.85 10.23 9.19
CA ASP A 56 8.17 11.24 8.39
C ASP A 56 7.90 10.78 6.97
N ILE A 57 6.76 11.21 6.42
CA ILE A 57 6.35 10.88 5.05
C ILE A 57 6.55 12.08 4.14
N ALA A 58 7.31 11.87 3.06
CA ALA A 58 7.34 12.77 1.91
C ALA A 58 6.34 12.28 0.85
N CYS A 59 5.68 13.22 0.19
CA CYS A 59 4.78 12.96 -0.92
C CYS A 59 5.11 13.87 -2.10
N TRP A 60 5.05 13.32 -3.31
CA TRP A 60 5.18 14.05 -4.57
C TRP A 60 4.08 13.64 -5.53
N GLY A 61 3.69 14.52 -6.43
CA GLY A 61 2.68 14.24 -7.43
C GLY A 61 1.36 14.97 -7.22
N ARG A 62 0.32 14.44 -7.88
CA ARG A 62 -1.04 14.97 -7.83
C ARG A 62 -1.60 14.93 -6.40
N ASN A 63 -2.22 16.06 -5.99
CA ASN A 63 -2.84 16.21 -4.68
C ASN A 63 -4.29 16.73 -4.72
N ASP A 64 -4.98 16.62 -5.85
CA ASP A 64 -6.32 17.21 -6.03
C ASP A 64 -7.39 16.62 -5.12
N ASP A 65 -7.19 15.38 -4.64
CA ASP A 65 -8.09 14.71 -3.70
C ASP A 65 -7.55 14.76 -2.26
N GLY A 66 -6.42 15.44 -2.03
CA GLY A 66 -5.72 15.46 -0.75
C GLY A 66 -4.96 14.17 -0.46
N GLN A 67 -4.37 13.52 -1.46
CA GLN A 67 -3.59 12.28 -1.34
C GLN A 67 -2.33 12.41 -0.46
N ALA A 68 -1.79 13.62 -0.31
CA ALA A 68 -0.62 13.88 0.51
C ALA A 68 -1.00 14.02 2.00
N PRO A 69 -0.12 13.60 2.92
CA PRO A 69 -0.25 13.99 4.32
C PRO A 69 -0.24 15.53 4.42
N PRO A 70 -1.10 16.14 5.25
CA PRO A 70 -1.05 17.57 5.52
C PRO A 70 0.30 17.99 6.12
N ASP A 71 0.66 19.26 5.92
CA ASP A 71 1.87 19.82 6.54
C ASP A 71 1.83 19.69 8.07
N GLY A 72 2.96 19.33 8.66
CA GLY A 72 3.10 19.14 10.11
C GLY A 72 2.49 17.85 10.63
N VAL A 73 2.06 16.92 9.76
CA VAL A 73 1.87 15.51 10.15
C VAL A 73 3.26 14.85 10.22
N ASP A 74 4.03 15.25 11.23
CA ASP A 74 5.22 14.53 11.66
C ASP A 74 4.72 13.32 12.46
N GLY A 75 5.18 12.12 12.11
CA GLY A 75 4.54 10.93 12.60
C GLY A 75 5.40 9.70 12.55
N ASP A 76 5.26 8.86 13.56
CA ASP A 76 6.03 7.65 13.75
C ASP A 76 5.55 6.52 12.81
N PHE A 77 5.61 6.74 11.48
CA PHE A 77 5.12 5.80 10.48
C PHE A 77 6.14 4.71 10.15
N VAL A 78 5.65 3.50 9.86
CA VAL A 78 6.48 2.31 9.60
C VAL A 78 6.14 1.57 8.31
N ALA A 79 4.95 1.80 7.75
CA ALA A 79 4.56 1.24 6.46
C ALA A 79 3.68 2.23 5.71
N ILE A 80 3.74 2.20 4.39
CA ILE A 80 2.99 3.09 3.50
C ILE A 80 2.45 2.31 2.31
N ALA A 81 1.31 2.73 1.78
CA ALA A 81 0.76 2.26 0.51
C ALA A 81 0.10 3.42 -0.24
N ALA A 82 0.20 3.39 -1.56
CA ALA A 82 -0.35 4.41 -2.45
C ALA A 82 -1.33 3.76 -3.42
N GLY A 83 -2.61 4.15 -3.35
CA GLY A 83 -3.66 3.72 -4.26
C GLY A 83 -3.75 4.63 -5.49
N HIS A 84 -4.89 4.60 -6.19
CA HIS A 84 -5.09 5.57 -7.27
C HIS A 84 -5.37 6.97 -6.70
N TRP A 85 -6.30 7.08 -5.76
CA TRP A 85 -6.78 8.37 -5.28
C TRP A 85 -6.60 8.58 -3.78
N HIS A 86 -5.93 7.66 -3.09
CA HIS A 86 -5.72 7.71 -1.65
C HIS A 86 -4.37 7.11 -1.25
N SER A 87 -3.94 7.46 -0.05
CA SER A 87 -2.70 7.04 0.59
C SER A 87 -3.00 6.44 1.94
N LEU A 88 -2.28 5.39 2.31
CA LEU A 88 -2.37 4.73 3.61
C LEU A 88 -1.00 4.75 4.28
N ALA A 89 -0.98 4.91 5.59
CA ALA A 89 0.23 4.73 6.39
C ALA A 89 -0.07 4.06 7.74
N VAL A 90 0.75 3.11 8.14
CA VAL A 90 0.71 2.48 9.47
C VAL A 90 1.66 3.23 10.39
N ARG A 91 1.16 3.63 11.56
CA ARG A 91 1.93 4.22 12.66
C ARG A 91 2.52 3.11 13.55
N ARG A 92 3.60 3.39 14.30
CA ARG A 92 4.20 2.43 15.25
C ARG A 92 3.25 1.93 16.32
N ASP A 93 2.24 2.73 16.68
CA ASP A 93 1.18 2.34 17.60
C ASP A 93 0.16 1.36 16.99
N GLY A 94 0.32 1.01 15.71
CA GLY A 94 -0.55 0.09 14.97
C GLY A 94 -1.81 0.74 14.40
N ASN A 95 -1.95 2.07 14.48
CA ASN A 95 -3.05 2.79 13.84
C ASN A 95 -2.75 3.12 12.38
N ILE A 96 -3.81 3.31 11.58
CA ILE A 96 -3.70 3.70 10.17
C ILE A 96 -4.11 5.16 10.00
N ALA A 97 -3.26 5.93 9.34
CA ALA A 97 -3.63 7.21 8.74
C ALA A 97 -4.01 6.98 7.28
N CYS A 98 -5.02 7.72 6.81
CA CYS A 98 -5.48 7.69 5.43
C CYS A 98 -5.66 9.13 4.93
N TRP A 99 -5.17 9.40 3.72
CA TRP A 99 -5.33 10.68 3.03
C TRP A 99 -5.85 10.44 1.62
N GLY A 100 -6.50 11.45 1.03
CA GLY A 100 -7.08 11.34 -0.31
C GLY A 100 -8.58 11.04 -0.33
N SER A 101 -9.05 10.55 -1.48
CA SER A 101 -10.44 10.21 -1.72
C SER A 101 -10.96 9.16 -0.75
N ASN A 102 -12.13 9.44 -0.17
CA ASN A 102 -12.89 8.52 0.68
C ASN A 102 -14.33 8.31 0.17
N GLU A 103 -14.58 8.58 -1.11
CA GLU A 103 -15.93 8.54 -1.70
C GLU A 103 -16.62 7.17 -1.63
N LEU A 104 -15.84 6.09 -1.54
CA LEU A 104 -16.32 4.72 -1.44
C LEU A 104 -15.99 4.08 -0.09
N GLY A 105 -15.52 4.86 0.88
CA GLY A 105 -15.14 4.38 2.20
C GLY A 105 -13.76 3.71 2.24
N GLN A 106 -12.79 4.18 1.46
CA GLN A 106 -11.42 3.67 1.41
C GLN A 106 -10.67 3.82 2.74
N ALA A 107 -11.04 4.77 3.59
CA ALA A 107 -10.43 4.99 4.89
C ALA A 107 -10.97 3.99 5.95
N PRO A 108 -10.15 3.61 6.94
CA PRO A 108 -10.64 2.89 8.10
C PRO A 108 -11.79 3.67 8.77
N PRO A 109 -12.93 3.02 9.10
CA PRO A 109 -13.99 3.65 9.87
C PRO A 109 -13.47 4.16 11.23
N ALA A 110 -14.09 5.23 11.73
CA ALA A 110 -13.75 5.76 13.04
C ALA A 110 -13.84 4.68 14.14
N GLY A 111 -12.83 4.62 15.00
CA GLY A 111 -12.74 3.63 16.08
C GLY A 111 -12.10 2.30 15.69
N VAL A 112 -11.78 2.09 14.40
CA VAL A 112 -10.94 0.96 13.97
C VAL A 112 -9.48 1.32 14.23
N ASN A 113 -8.98 0.94 15.39
CA ASN A 113 -7.64 1.27 15.88
C ASN A 113 -6.88 0.00 16.30
N GLY A 114 -5.56 0.08 16.18
CA GLY A 114 -4.62 -0.90 16.76
C GLY A 114 -4.27 -2.11 15.89
N ASP A 115 -3.09 -2.65 16.19
CA ASP A 115 -2.53 -3.93 15.73
C ASP A 115 -2.29 -4.10 14.22
N PHE A 116 -2.42 -3.06 13.41
CA PHE A 116 -2.01 -3.13 12.01
C PHE A 116 -0.49 -3.10 11.87
N VAL A 117 0.02 -3.91 10.94
CA VAL A 117 1.47 -4.04 10.67
C VAL A 117 1.83 -3.77 9.21
N ALA A 118 0.85 -3.88 8.29
CA ALA A 118 1.05 -3.56 6.88
C ALA A 118 -0.25 -3.05 6.25
N VAL A 119 -0.11 -2.31 5.15
CA VAL A 119 -1.21 -1.78 4.34
C VAL A 119 -0.93 -2.04 2.85
N ALA A 120 -1.99 -2.17 2.06
CA ALA A 120 -1.93 -2.17 0.60
C ALA A 120 -3.16 -1.43 0.04
N ALA A 121 -3.02 -0.78 -1.10
CA ALA A 121 -4.05 0.09 -1.67
C ALA A 121 -4.29 -0.23 -3.15
N GLY A 122 -5.54 -0.44 -3.53
CA GLY A 122 -5.97 -0.59 -4.93
C GLY A 122 -6.52 0.70 -5.52
N ILE A 123 -7.40 0.61 -6.53
CA ILE A 123 -8.04 1.81 -7.11
C ILE A 123 -8.88 2.54 -6.05
N CYS A 124 -9.86 1.81 -5.50
CA CYS A 124 -10.83 2.33 -4.55
C CYS A 124 -11.06 1.38 -3.36
N HIS A 125 -10.08 0.53 -3.03
CA HIS A 125 -10.14 -0.34 -1.86
C HIS A 125 -8.80 -0.34 -1.14
N SER A 126 -8.87 -0.59 0.16
CA SER A 126 -7.74 -0.58 1.08
C SER A 126 -7.68 -1.92 1.80
N LEU A 127 -6.49 -2.48 1.94
CA LEU A 127 -6.21 -3.67 2.74
C LEU A 127 -5.30 -3.30 3.91
N ALA A 128 -5.53 -3.93 5.04
CA ALA A 128 -4.64 -3.82 6.19
C ALA A 128 -4.43 -5.18 6.86
N LEU A 129 -3.17 -5.53 7.11
CA LEU A 129 -2.78 -6.76 7.79
C LEU A 129 -2.63 -6.45 9.28
N ARG A 130 -3.29 -7.26 10.11
CA ARG A 130 -3.10 -7.23 11.56
C ARG A 130 -1.99 -8.17 12.00
N ARG A 131 -1.43 -7.89 13.18
CA ARG A 131 -0.38 -8.70 13.82
C ARG A 131 -0.79 -10.15 14.07
N ASP A 132 -2.09 -10.41 14.23
CA ASP A 132 -2.66 -11.76 14.38
C ASP A 132 -2.81 -12.53 13.05
N GLY A 133 -2.44 -11.91 11.92
CA GLY A 133 -2.53 -12.51 10.59
C GLY A 133 -3.90 -12.38 9.94
N SER A 134 -4.84 -11.63 10.52
CA SER A 134 -6.12 -11.28 9.89
C SER A 134 -6.00 -10.07 8.96
N VAL A 135 -6.87 -9.99 7.95
CA VAL A 135 -6.89 -8.88 6.97
C VAL A 135 -8.19 -8.10 7.09
N ALA A 136 -8.09 -6.78 7.27
CA ALA A 136 -9.21 -5.86 7.07
C ALA A 136 -9.24 -5.36 5.62
N CYS A 137 -10.44 -5.07 5.14
CA CYS A 137 -10.65 -4.38 3.87
C CYS A 137 -11.67 -3.26 4.03
N TRP A 138 -11.41 -2.12 3.41
CA TRP A 138 -12.35 -0.99 3.32
C TRP A 138 -12.45 -0.52 1.86
N GLY A 139 -13.50 0.23 1.54
CA GLY A 139 -13.72 0.75 0.20
C GLY A 139 -14.64 -0.11 -0.66
N SER A 140 -14.44 -0.01 -1.98
CA SER A 140 -15.21 -0.73 -2.98
C SER A 140 -15.08 -2.24 -2.85
N ASN A 141 -16.21 -2.94 -2.89
CA ASN A 141 -16.29 -4.40 -2.94
C ASN A 141 -17.10 -4.92 -4.14
N GLY A 142 -17.33 -4.08 -5.16
CA GLY A 142 -18.18 -4.44 -6.31
C GLY A 142 -17.63 -5.56 -7.20
N SER A 143 -16.34 -5.90 -7.06
CA SER A 143 -15.70 -7.04 -7.74
C SER A 143 -15.29 -8.14 -6.75
N GLY A 144 -15.67 -8.04 -5.48
CA GLY A 144 -15.26 -8.98 -4.43
C GLY A 144 -13.85 -8.71 -3.87
N GLN A 145 -13.41 -7.45 -3.82
CA GLN A 145 -12.08 -7.04 -3.32
C GLN A 145 -11.90 -7.14 -1.80
N ALA A 146 -12.95 -7.48 -1.05
CA ALA A 146 -12.84 -7.83 0.36
C ALA A 146 -12.64 -9.34 0.55
N PRO A 147 -11.89 -9.77 1.59
CA PRO A 147 -11.77 -11.18 1.92
C PRO A 147 -13.17 -11.75 2.23
N PRO A 148 -13.53 -12.93 1.69
CA PRO A 148 -14.78 -13.60 2.03
C PRO A 148 -14.89 -13.86 3.55
N THR A 149 -16.12 -13.91 4.07
CA THR A 149 -16.37 -14.24 5.48
C THR A 149 -15.83 -15.63 5.81
N GLY A 150 -15.14 -15.78 6.95
CA GLY A 150 -14.59 -17.07 7.39
C GLY A 150 -13.24 -17.44 6.78
N VAL A 151 -12.59 -16.52 6.06
CA VAL A 151 -11.17 -16.64 5.73
C VAL A 151 -10.35 -16.29 6.97
N ASP A 152 -10.25 -17.25 7.90
CA ASP A 152 -9.44 -17.08 9.10
C ASP A 152 -7.94 -17.22 8.81
N GLY A 153 -7.20 -16.39 9.55
CA GLY A 153 -5.87 -15.90 9.22
C GLY A 153 -4.73 -16.87 9.50
N ASP A 154 -3.68 -16.66 8.74
CA ASP A 154 -2.27 -16.88 9.06
C ASP A 154 -1.46 -16.12 8.00
N PHE A 155 -1.93 -14.91 7.67
CA PHE A 155 -1.34 -14.10 6.62
C PHE A 155 -0.11 -13.39 7.15
N VAL A 156 0.95 -13.39 6.34
CA VAL A 156 2.23 -12.74 6.65
C VAL A 156 2.53 -11.56 5.73
N ALA A 157 1.82 -11.45 4.61
CA ALA A 157 1.90 -10.30 3.71
C ALA A 157 0.59 -10.10 2.94
N ILE A 158 0.37 -8.87 2.48
CA ILE A 158 -0.77 -8.47 1.65
C ILE A 158 -0.29 -7.67 0.45
N ALA A 159 -1.05 -7.71 -0.64
CA ALA A 159 -0.88 -6.84 -1.80
C ALA A 159 -2.23 -6.53 -2.42
N ALA A 160 -2.34 -5.37 -3.08
CA ALA A 160 -3.52 -4.96 -3.80
C ALA A 160 -3.13 -4.64 -5.24
N GLY A 161 -3.90 -5.17 -6.19
CA GLY A 161 -3.95 -4.67 -7.54
C GLY A 161 -5.09 -3.67 -7.71
N ASP A 162 -5.40 -3.32 -8.95
CA ASP A 162 -6.43 -2.32 -9.23
C ASP A 162 -7.81 -2.70 -8.66
N LEU A 163 -8.24 -3.95 -8.89
CA LEU A 163 -9.55 -4.48 -8.52
C LEU A 163 -9.48 -5.90 -7.94
N HIS A 164 -8.30 -6.31 -7.51
CA HIS A 164 -8.06 -7.61 -6.87
C HIS A 164 -7.07 -7.45 -5.72
N SER A 165 -7.02 -8.46 -4.88
CA SER A 165 -6.28 -8.46 -3.64
C SER A 165 -5.63 -9.82 -3.44
N LEU A 166 -4.48 -9.81 -2.77
CA LEU A 166 -3.65 -10.96 -2.54
C LEU A 166 -3.23 -10.97 -1.07
N ALA A 167 -3.17 -12.15 -0.46
CA ALA A 167 -2.50 -12.34 0.81
C ALA A 167 -1.68 -13.63 0.82
N LEU A 168 -0.46 -13.53 1.32
CA LEU A 168 0.46 -14.65 1.50
C LEU A 168 0.23 -15.26 2.87
N ARG A 169 -0.02 -16.57 2.91
CA ARG A 169 -0.09 -17.37 4.14
C ARG A 169 1.30 -17.79 4.60
N ARG A 170 1.45 -18.05 5.89
CA ARG A 170 2.70 -18.54 6.50
C ARG A 170 3.16 -19.89 5.94
N ASP A 171 2.23 -20.72 5.46
CA ASP A 171 2.53 -21.98 4.76
C ASP A 171 3.03 -21.77 3.31
N GLY A 172 3.10 -20.51 2.87
CA GLY A 172 3.54 -20.10 1.55
C GLY A 172 2.47 -20.20 0.45
N SER A 173 1.21 -20.48 0.79
CA SER A 173 0.10 -20.40 -0.16
C SER A 173 -0.44 -18.97 -0.31
N ILE A 174 -1.05 -18.66 -1.45
CA ILE A 174 -1.60 -17.33 -1.75
C ILE A 174 -3.13 -17.41 -1.78
N ALA A 175 -3.79 -16.58 -0.98
CA ALA A 175 -5.22 -16.32 -1.11
C ALA A 175 -5.45 -15.10 -2.01
N CYS A 176 -6.41 -15.21 -2.92
CA CYS A 176 -6.75 -14.15 -3.87
C CYS A 176 -8.26 -13.89 -3.85
N TRP A 177 -8.64 -12.63 -3.96
CA TRP A 177 -10.04 -12.23 -4.08
C TRP A 177 -10.15 -10.99 -4.96
N GLY A 178 -11.33 -10.74 -5.52
CA GLY A 178 -11.58 -9.67 -6.48
C GLY A 178 -11.66 -10.15 -7.93
N ARG A 179 -11.44 -9.20 -8.86
CA ARG A 179 -11.49 -9.45 -10.31
C ARG A 179 -10.47 -10.50 -10.73
N ASN A 180 -10.90 -11.45 -11.58
CA ASN A 180 -10.05 -12.46 -12.18
C ASN A 180 -10.23 -12.60 -13.71
N ASP A 181 -10.80 -11.59 -14.37
CA ASP A 181 -11.16 -11.65 -15.80
C ASP A 181 -9.93 -11.81 -16.72
N ASP A 182 -8.74 -11.41 -16.25
CA ASP A 182 -7.47 -11.49 -16.98
C ASP A 182 -6.51 -12.55 -16.39
N GLY A 183 -6.99 -13.38 -15.45
CA GLY A 183 -6.14 -14.35 -14.75
C GLY A 183 -5.21 -13.74 -13.71
N GLN A 184 -5.69 -12.71 -12.98
CA GLN A 184 -4.95 -12.06 -11.88
C GLN A 184 -4.63 -13.01 -10.72
N ALA A 185 -5.48 -14.00 -10.47
CA ALA A 185 -5.21 -15.05 -9.49
C ALA A 185 -4.20 -16.07 -10.04
N PRO A 186 -3.33 -16.65 -9.18
CA PRO A 186 -2.43 -17.72 -9.59
C PRO A 186 -3.20 -18.85 -10.30
N PRO A 187 -2.76 -19.27 -11.50
CA PRO A 187 -3.40 -20.38 -12.19
C PRO A 187 -3.21 -21.67 -11.39
N ALA A 188 -4.14 -22.62 -11.58
CA ALA A 188 -4.05 -23.93 -10.96
C ALA A 188 -2.70 -24.60 -11.31
N GLY A 189 -1.93 -24.99 -10.28
CA GLY A 189 -0.62 -25.64 -10.44
C GLY A 189 0.60 -24.73 -10.22
N VAL A 190 0.41 -23.41 -10.09
CA VAL A 190 1.43 -22.52 -9.49
C VAL A 190 1.38 -22.70 -7.98
N ALA A 191 1.96 -23.81 -7.50
CA ALA A 191 1.99 -24.17 -6.09
C ALA A 191 3.29 -23.68 -5.44
N GLY A 192 3.15 -23.14 -4.23
CA GLY A 192 4.26 -22.68 -3.41
C GLY A 192 5.09 -23.82 -2.78
N PRO A 193 5.90 -23.51 -1.76
CA PRO A 193 5.74 -22.33 -0.89
C PRO A 193 6.36 -21.05 -1.48
N PHE A 194 5.59 -19.96 -1.48
CA PHE A 194 6.07 -18.61 -1.74
C PHE A 194 6.55 -17.98 -0.43
N GLY A 195 7.59 -17.15 -0.49
CA GLY A 195 8.09 -16.37 0.65
C GLY A 195 7.78 -14.88 0.49
N HIS A 196 7.61 -14.18 1.61
CA HIS A 196 7.71 -12.73 1.61
C HIS A 196 9.18 -12.34 1.52
N VAL A 197 9.50 -11.33 0.72
CA VAL A 197 10.83 -10.73 0.66
C VAL A 197 10.67 -9.28 1.08
N ASP A 198 11.12 -8.96 2.30
CA ASP A 198 11.29 -7.57 2.71
C ASP A 198 12.38 -6.93 1.83
N VAL A 199 12.07 -5.84 1.12
CA VAL A 199 13.00 -5.19 0.16
C VAL A 199 13.34 -3.77 0.56
#